data_AF-C4JFL0-F1
#
_entry.id   AF-C4JFL0-F1
#
_cell.length_a   1.000
_cell.length_b   1.000
_cell.length_c   1.000
_cell.angle_alpha   90.00
_cell.angle_beta   90.00
_cell.angle_gamma   90.00
#
_symmetry.space_group_name_H-M   'P 1'
#
loop_
_entity.id
_entity.type
_entity.pdbx_description
1 polymer ?
#
loop_
_entity_poly.entity_id
_entity_poly.type
_entity_poly.pdbx_seq_one_letter_code
_entity_poly.pdbx_strand_id
1 'polypeptide(L)'
;MSVEGEVPPPEVKHYNSRDDVPQDIQKYWAQRYNIFSKYDDGVWLTDDAWFGVTPEPVATKIADHVAAARSLKKCIMIDAFAGVGGNAIAFARSNKWKRVYAIEKDPAVLQCAKHNAKIYGVEDKITWFEGDCFETIRLYLKDLGPYSVIFASPPWGGELTEESHPLRTYALHWR
;
A
#
# COMPACT_ATOMS: atom_id res chain seq x y z
N MET A 1 1.24 -3.80 21.01
CA MET A 1 1.62 -5.23 21.03
C MET A 1 2.49 -5.43 19.82
N SER A 2 3.79 -5.63 20.03
CA SER A 2 4.71 -5.99 18.95
C SER A 2 4.21 -7.28 18.32
N VAL A 3 4.16 -7.34 16.99
CA VAL A 3 3.77 -8.55 16.25
C VAL A 3 4.94 -9.54 16.35
N GLU A 4 5.12 -10.16 17.51
CA GLU A 4 6.22 -11.10 17.76
C GLU A 4 6.04 -12.34 16.88
N GLY A 5 7.03 -12.60 16.01
CA GLY A 5 7.15 -13.86 15.27
C GLY A 5 7.09 -13.78 13.74
N GLU A 6 6.79 -12.61 13.15
CA GLU A 6 6.85 -12.47 11.69
C GLU A 6 8.26 -12.10 11.23
N VAL A 7 8.76 -12.83 10.22
CA VAL A 7 10.05 -12.55 9.58
C VAL A 7 9.79 -11.65 8.37
N PRO A 8 10.41 -10.45 8.29
CA PRO A 8 10.30 -9.61 7.11
C PRO A 8 10.87 -10.32 5.89
N PRO A 9 10.28 -10.14 4.70
CA PRO A 9 10.87 -10.64 3.48
C PRO A 9 12.23 -9.96 3.22
N PRO A 10 13.18 -10.60 2.52
CA PRO A 10 14.54 -10.08 2.31
C PRO A 10 14.61 -8.67 1.70
N GLU A 11 13.58 -8.28 0.97
CA GLU A 11 13.42 -6.98 0.30
C GLU A 11 13.09 -5.84 1.28
N VAL A 12 12.67 -6.14 2.51
CA VAL A 12 12.32 -5.15 3.51
C VAL A 12 13.56 -4.63 4.22
N LYS A 13 13.65 -3.30 4.30
CA LYS A 13 14.69 -2.63 5.07
C LYS A 13 14.07 -1.63 6.02
N HIS A 14 14.45 -1.76 7.29
CA HIS A 14 14.09 -0.81 8.33
C HIS A 14 15.33 -0.02 8.73
N TYR A 15 15.25 1.31 8.69
CA TYR A 15 16.39 2.19 8.91
C TYR A 15 16.20 2.98 10.21
N ASN A 16 17.11 2.80 11.16
CA ASN A 16 17.08 3.47 12.46
C ASN A 16 17.87 4.78 12.48
N SER A 17 18.88 4.91 11.61
CA SER A 17 19.70 6.11 11.48
C SER A 17 19.77 6.57 10.04
N ARG A 18 19.98 7.86 9.82
CA ARG A 18 20.13 8.44 8.48
C ARG A 18 21.35 7.87 7.74
N ASP A 19 22.41 7.54 8.47
CA ASP A 19 23.67 7.07 7.90
C ASP A 19 23.53 5.68 7.27
N ASP A 20 22.52 4.91 7.70
CA ASP A 20 22.17 3.60 7.14
C ASP A 20 21.29 3.71 5.88
N VAL A 21 20.77 4.90 5.56
CA VAL A 21 19.80 5.11 4.48
C VAL A 21 20.52 5.44 3.16
N PRO A 22 20.25 4.69 2.07
CA PRO A 22 20.73 5.03 0.74
C PRO A 22 20.40 6.46 0.34
N GLN A 23 21.33 7.13 -0.35
CA GLN A 23 21.26 8.56 -0.63
C GLN A 23 19.97 8.98 -1.38
N ASP A 24 19.50 8.14 -2.30
CA ASP A 24 18.25 8.33 -3.06
C ASP A 24 16.98 8.20 -2.19
N ILE A 25 17.06 7.48 -1.07
CA ILE A 25 15.95 7.27 -0.12
C ILE A 25 15.93 8.32 1.00
N GLN A 26 17.06 8.96 1.33
CA GLN A 26 17.18 9.88 2.48
C GLN A 26 16.10 10.97 2.52
N LYS A 27 15.71 11.53 1.36
CA LYS A 27 14.65 12.55 1.28
C LYS A 27 13.26 12.04 1.71
N TYR A 28 12.98 10.77 1.45
CA TYR A 28 11.73 10.10 1.84
C TYR A 28 11.79 9.63 3.29
N TRP A 29 12.92 9.07 3.73
CA TRP A 29 13.11 8.65 5.12
C TRP A 29 13.04 9.83 6.11
N ALA A 30 13.51 11.03 5.71
CA ALA A 30 13.33 12.25 6.49
C ALA A 30 11.84 12.59 6.73
N GLN A 31 10.95 12.08 5.88
CA GLN A 31 9.49 12.26 5.95
C GLN A 31 8.77 10.95 6.35
N ARG A 32 9.49 9.95 6.87
CA ARG A 32 8.93 8.62 7.17
C ARG A 32 7.67 8.66 8.04
N TYR A 33 7.57 9.59 8.99
CA TYR A 33 6.38 9.74 9.84
C TYR A 33 5.18 10.37 9.11
N ASN A 34 5.40 11.08 8.01
CA ASN A 34 4.32 11.50 7.11
C ASN A 34 3.91 10.35 6.18
N ILE A 35 4.83 9.45 5.85
CA ILE A 35 4.55 8.25 5.06
C ILE A 35 3.72 7.26 5.89
N PHE A 36 4.24 6.86 7.05
CA PHE A 36 3.54 6.09 8.07
C PHE A 36 3.84 6.69 9.45
N SER A 37 2.82 7.23 10.11
CA SER A 37 2.95 7.80 11.45
C SER A 37 3.49 6.80 12.48
N LYS A 38 3.25 5.50 12.25
CA LYS A 38 3.71 4.38 13.07
C LYS A 38 5.03 3.75 12.58
N TYR A 39 5.87 4.49 11.85
CA TYR A 39 7.11 3.92 11.29
C TYR A 39 7.92 3.14 12.34
N ASP A 40 8.20 3.74 13.49
CA ASP A 40 8.98 3.14 14.57
C ASP A 40 8.27 2.00 15.32
N ASP A 41 6.97 1.79 15.09
CA ASP A 41 6.22 0.64 15.65
C ASP A 41 6.52 -0.67 14.88
N GLY A 42 7.41 -0.62 13.89
CA GLY A 42 7.88 -1.79 13.12
C GLY A 42 7.37 -1.85 11.69
N VAL A 43 6.93 -0.73 11.09
CA VAL A 43 6.41 -0.73 9.71
C VAL A 43 7.46 -1.26 8.73
N TRP A 44 7.01 -2.08 7.79
CA TRP A 44 7.81 -2.67 6.72
C TRP A 44 7.61 -1.92 5.42
N LEU A 45 8.73 -1.54 4.80
CA LEU A 45 8.79 -1.00 3.44
C LEU A 45 9.89 -1.73 2.66
N THR A 46 9.60 -2.05 1.41
CA THR A 46 10.62 -2.37 0.40
C THR A 46 11.28 -1.08 -0.09
N ASP A 47 12.46 -1.18 -0.72
CA ASP A 47 13.16 0.01 -1.23
C ASP A 47 12.30 0.81 -2.24
N ASP A 48 11.58 0.13 -3.13
CA ASP A 48 10.70 0.78 -4.12
C ASP A 48 9.47 1.45 -3.50
N ALA A 49 9.01 0.96 -2.35
CA ALA A 49 7.83 1.50 -1.68
C ALA A 49 8.04 2.96 -1.21
N TRP A 50 9.28 3.36 -0.92
CA TRP A 50 9.61 4.74 -0.51
C TRP A 50 9.22 5.78 -1.56
N PHE A 51 9.25 5.41 -2.85
CA PHE A 51 8.96 6.31 -3.97
C PHE A 51 7.48 6.33 -4.34
N GLY A 52 6.76 5.22 -4.11
CA GLY A 52 5.38 5.04 -4.59
C GLY A 52 4.30 5.15 -3.52
N VAL A 53 4.65 5.04 -2.23
CA VAL A 53 3.67 5.04 -1.14
C VAL A 53 2.99 6.41 -1.02
N THR A 54 1.65 6.40 -0.97
CA THR A 54 0.88 7.61 -0.69
C THR A 54 1.07 7.99 0.78
N PRO A 55 1.56 9.20 1.11
CA PRO A 55 1.72 9.61 2.51
C PRO A 55 0.40 9.54 3.30
N GLU A 56 0.46 9.13 4.56
CA GLU A 56 -0.71 8.89 5.41
C GLU A 56 -1.71 10.06 5.46
N PRO A 57 -1.30 11.35 5.55
CA PRO A 57 -2.23 12.48 5.50
C PRO A 57 -2.98 12.59 4.16
N VAL A 58 -2.33 12.21 3.05
CA VAL A 58 -2.92 12.22 1.71
C VAL A 58 -3.88 11.03 1.57
N ALA A 59 -3.45 9.83 1.97
CA ALA A 59 -4.28 8.64 1.95
C ALA A 59 -5.56 8.80 2.79
N THR A 60 -5.45 9.46 3.96
CA THR A 60 -6.61 9.77 4.82
C THR A 60 -7.60 10.71 4.12
N LYS A 61 -7.11 11.80 3.50
CA LYS A 61 -7.97 12.72 2.74
C LYS A 61 -8.65 12.03 1.55
N ILE A 62 -7.94 11.15 0.84
CA ILE A 62 -8.51 10.34 -0.24
C ILE A 62 -9.64 9.46 0.33
N ALA A 63 -9.40 8.75 1.44
CA ALA A 63 -10.41 7.92 2.08
C ALA A 63 -11.67 8.71 2.45
N ASP A 64 -11.52 9.90 3.02
CA ASP A 64 -12.63 10.79 3.38
C ASP A 64 -13.40 11.27 2.14
N HIS A 65 -12.70 11.76 1.11
CA HIS A 65 -13.33 12.23 -0.12
C HIS A 65 -14.07 11.12 -0.87
N VAL A 66 -13.47 9.93 -1.00
CA VAL A 66 -14.13 8.80 -1.66
C VAL A 66 -15.35 8.35 -0.86
N ALA A 67 -15.27 8.33 0.48
CA ALA A 67 -16.41 7.99 1.32
C ALA A 67 -17.53 9.04 1.26
N ALA A 68 -17.21 10.32 1.09
CA ALA A 68 -18.21 11.38 0.93
C ALA A 68 -18.88 11.37 -0.45
N ALA A 69 -18.14 11.00 -1.50
CA ALA A 69 -18.63 10.98 -2.88
C ALA A 69 -19.43 9.72 -3.25
N ARG A 70 -19.24 8.60 -2.53
CA ARG A 70 -19.90 7.33 -2.84
C ARG A 70 -21.40 7.38 -2.51
N SER A 71 -22.20 6.65 -3.28
CA SER A 71 -23.59 6.39 -2.89
C SER A 71 -23.66 5.41 -1.71
N LEU A 72 -24.73 5.47 -0.92
CA LEU A 72 -24.91 4.59 0.26
C LEU A 72 -24.89 3.09 -0.09
N LYS A 73 -25.30 2.72 -1.31
CA LYS A 73 -25.27 1.34 -1.81
C LYS A 73 -23.84 0.82 -2.03
N LYS A 74 -22.88 1.71 -2.29
CA LYS A 74 -21.47 1.37 -2.53
C LYS A 74 -20.73 1.28 -1.21
N CYS A 75 -20.70 0.11 -0.58
CA CYS A 75 -20.14 -0.07 0.76
C CYS A 75 -18.89 -0.96 0.82
N ILE A 76 -18.38 -1.40 -0.33
CA ILE A 76 -17.16 -2.18 -0.48
C ILE A 76 -16.08 -1.31 -1.15
N MET A 77 -14.86 -1.36 -0.65
CA MET A 77 -13.69 -0.75 -1.29
C MET A 77 -12.85 -1.85 -1.95
N ILE A 78 -12.41 -1.62 -3.17
CA ILE A 78 -11.40 -2.43 -3.84
C ILE A 78 -10.18 -1.52 -4.09
N ASP A 79 -9.06 -1.82 -3.45
CA ASP A 79 -7.76 -1.22 -3.76
C ASP A 79 -7.05 -2.13 -4.76
N ALA A 80 -6.98 -1.71 -6.03
CA ALA A 80 -6.47 -2.54 -7.12
C ALA A 80 -4.93 -2.64 -7.16
N PHE A 81 -4.22 -1.75 -6.45
CA PHE A 81 -2.76 -1.67 -6.43
C PHE A 81 -2.31 -1.28 -5.02
N ALA A 82 -2.44 -2.23 -4.09
CA ALA A 82 -2.36 -1.94 -2.67
C ALA A 82 -0.97 -1.48 -2.20
N GLY A 83 0.10 -1.88 -2.91
CA GLY A 83 1.48 -1.64 -2.50
C GLY A 83 1.72 -2.13 -1.08
N VAL A 84 2.50 -1.38 -0.29
CA VAL A 84 2.73 -1.66 1.14
C VAL A 84 1.53 -1.29 2.04
N GLY A 85 0.35 -1.05 1.46
CA GLY A 85 -0.91 -0.92 2.18
C GLY A 85 -1.33 0.49 2.59
N GLY A 86 -0.64 1.55 2.14
CA GLY A 86 -0.92 2.93 2.57
C GLY A 86 -2.39 3.35 2.39
N ASN A 87 -2.94 3.20 1.17
CA ASN A 87 -4.34 3.55 0.88
C ASN A 87 -5.32 2.52 1.48
N ALA A 88 -5.06 1.22 1.33
CA ALA A 88 -5.87 0.15 1.93
C ALA A 88 -6.07 0.34 3.45
N ILE A 89 -5.01 0.67 4.19
CA ILE A 89 -5.05 0.96 5.63
C ILE A 89 -5.90 2.21 5.90
N ALA A 90 -5.72 3.29 5.14
CA ALA A 90 -6.52 4.51 5.30
C ALA A 90 -8.02 4.24 5.05
N PHE A 91 -8.36 3.49 4.00
CA PHE A 91 -9.74 3.08 3.74
C PHE A 91 -10.30 2.26 4.90
N ALA A 92 -9.56 1.27 5.42
CA ALA A 92 -10.00 0.47 6.54
C ALA A 92 -10.19 1.29 7.83
N ARG A 93 -9.28 2.23 8.12
CA ARG A 93 -9.35 3.13 9.29
C ARG A 93 -10.50 4.12 9.25
N SER A 94 -10.98 4.49 8.05
CA SER A 94 -12.12 5.40 7.91
C SER A 94 -13.42 4.85 8.55
N ASN A 95 -13.52 3.52 8.72
CA ASN A 95 -14.74 2.81 9.15
C ASN A 95 -15.98 3.12 8.28
N LYS A 96 -15.78 3.58 7.04
CA LYS A 96 -16.86 3.88 6.09
C LYS A 96 -17.18 2.72 5.16
N TRP A 97 -16.41 1.63 5.21
CA TRP A 97 -16.50 0.47 4.33
C TRP A 97 -16.79 -0.77 5.15
N LYS A 98 -17.65 -1.67 4.63
CA LYS A 98 -17.91 -2.96 5.27
C LYS A 98 -16.71 -3.89 5.16
N ARG A 99 -15.95 -3.77 4.08
CA ARG A 99 -14.73 -4.53 3.78
C ARG A 99 -13.89 -3.77 2.77
N VAL A 100 -12.57 -3.85 2.92
CA VAL A 100 -11.60 -3.46 1.90
C VAL A 100 -11.06 -4.74 1.27
N TYR A 101 -11.09 -4.86 -0.05
CA TYR A 101 -10.41 -5.89 -0.80
C TYR A 101 -9.18 -5.27 -1.46
N ALA A 102 -7.99 -5.70 -1.06
CA ALA A 102 -6.73 -5.11 -1.50
C ALA A 102 -5.93 -6.13 -2.31
N ILE A 103 -5.48 -5.71 -3.50
CA ILE A 103 -4.79 -6.57 -4.46
C ILE A 103 -3.36 -6.06 -4.62
N GLU A 104 -2.40 -6.96 -4.49
CA GLU A 104 -1.00 -6.68 -4.78
C GLU A 104 -0.39 -7.88 -5.51
N LYS A 105 0.39 -7.64 -6.55
CA LYS A 105 0.98 -8.71 -7.36
C LYS A 105 2.29 -9.20 -6.76
N ASP A 106 3.06 -8.30 -6.15
CA ASP A 106 4.35 -8.66 -5.57
C ASP A 106 4.15 -9.28 -4.16
N PRO A 107 4.57 -10.53 -3.93
CA PRO A 107 4.34 -11.22 -2.66
C PRO A 107 5.07 -10.58 -1.47
N ALA A 108 6.27 -10.01 -1.67
CA ALA A 108 7.03 -9.37 -0.62
C ALA A 108 6.38 -8.04 -0.21
N VAL A 109 5.93 -7.24 -1.18
CA VAL A 109 5.18 -6.01 -0.96
C VAL A 109 3.85 -6.30 -0.27
N LEU A 110 3.15 -7.37 -0.70
CA LEU A 110 1.91 -7.80 -0.07
C LEU A 110 2.13 -8.23 1.39
N GLN A 111 3.23 -8.91 1.68
CA GLN A 111 3.59 -9.28 3.06
C GLN A 111 3.81 -8.04 3.93
N CYS A 112 4.48 -6.99 3.40
CA CYS A 112 4.58 -5.70 4.06
C CYS A 112 3.21 -5.10 4.36
N ALA A 113 2.31 -5.10 3.37
CA ALA A 113 0.97 -4.53 3.50
C ALA A 113 0.16 -5.22 4.62
N LYS A 114 0.21 -6.56 4.67
CA LYS A 114 -0.42 -7.36 5.72
C LYS A 114 0.15 -7.04 7.10
N HIS A 115 1.48 -6.95 7.22
CA HIS A 115 2.16 -6.61 8.46
C HIS A 115 1.79 -5.19 8.95
N ASN A 116 1.87 -4.21 8.05
CA ASN A 116 1.53 -2.82 8.34
C ASN A 116 0.08 -2.69 8.79
N ALA A 117 -0.87 -3.41 8.16
CA ALA A 117 -2.26 -3.40 8.60
C ALA A 117 -2.46 -3.90 10.05
N LYS A 118 -1.65 -4.85 10.52
CA LYS A 118 -1.65 -5.30 11.93
C LYS A 118 -1.15 -4.22 12.88
N ILE A 119 -0.07 -3.53 12.52
CA ILE A 119 0.44 -2.38 13.30
C ILE A 119 -0.63 -1.30 13.46
N TYR A 120 -1.43 -1.07 12.41
CA TYR A 120 -2.54 -0.12 12.44
C TYR A 120 -3.85 -0.69 13.02
N GLY A 121 -3.92 -1.97 13.37
CA GLY A 121 -5.08 -2.62 13.98
C GLY A 121 -6.31 -2.67 13.08
N VAL A 122 -6.10 -2.91 11.78
CA VAL A 122 -7.16 -2.98 10.77
C VAL A 122 -7.05 -4.22 9.87
N GLU A 123 -6.21 -5.18 10.24
CA GLU A 123 -6.00 -6.43 9.52
C GLU A 123 -7.31 -7.22 9.34
N ASP A 124 -8.21 -7.15 10.32
CA ASP A 124 -9.51 -7.81 10.32
C ASP A 124 -10.51 -7.19 9.35
N LYS A 125 -10.22 -5.98 8.83
CA LYS A 125 -11.08 -5.22 7.91
C LYS A 125 -10.66 -5.36 6.45
N ILE A 126 -9.49 -5.95 6.19
CA ILE A 126 -8.92 -6.05 4.84
C ILE A 126 -8.83 -7.51 4.41
N THR A 127 -9.36 -7.83 3.24
CA THR A 127 -9.15 -9.11 2.56
C THR A 127 -8.13 -8.91 1.44
N TRP A 128 -7.06 -9.69 1.49
CA TRP A 128 -5.91 -9.55 0.60
C TRP A 128 -5.95 -10.57 -0.55
N PHE A 129 -5.60 -10.13 -1.75
CA PHE A 129 -5.35 -10.99 -2.90
C PHE A 129 -3.93 -10.78 -3.40
N GLU A 130 -3.24 -11.90 -3.66
CA GLU A 130 -1.98 -11.91 -4.38
C GLU A 130 -2.26 -12.15 -5.86
N GLY A 131 -1.84 -11.22 -6.73
CA GLY A 131 -1.90 -11.43 -8.17
C GLY A 131 -2.22 -10.19 -8.99
N ASP A 132 -2.48 -10.42 -10.27
CA ASP A 132 -2.88 -9.36 -11.20
C ASP A 132 -4.28 -8.82 -10.87
N CYS A 133 -4.44 -7.49 -10.89
CA CYS A 133 -5.68 -6.86 -10.48
C CYS A 133 -6.83 -7.07 -11.46
N PHE A 134 -6.56 -7.12 -12.77
CA PHE A 134 -7.60 -7.37 -13.77
C PHE A 134 -8.14 -8.79 -13.64
N GLU A 135 -7.26 -9.78 -13.53
CA GLU A 135 -7.65 -11.18 -13.33
C GLU A 135 -8.33 -11.39 -11.98
N THR A 136 -7.80 -10.81 -10.90
CA THR A 136 -8.38 -10.95 -9.56
C THR A 136 -9.78 -10.36 -9.50
N ILE A 137 -9.98 -9.16 -10.06
CA ILE A 137 -11.30 -8.52 -10.08
C ILE A 137 -12.28 -9.37 -10.91
N ARG A 138 -11.87 -9.83 -12.08
CA ARG A 138 -12.69 -10.64 -12.98
C ARG A 138 -13.09 -11.98 -12.37
N LEU A 139 -12.14 -12.69 -11.73
CA LEU A 139 -12.36 -14.05 -11.23
C LEU A 139 -13.04 -14.08 -9.86
N TYR A 140 -12.69 -13.16 -8.96
CA TYR A 140 -13.08 -13.26 -7.55
C TYR A 140 -13.99 -12.14 -7.05
N LEU A 141 -13.97 -10.95 -7.69
CA LEU A 141 -14.67 -9.76 -7.16
C LEU A 141 -15.80 -9.24 -8.05
N LYS A 142 -16.04 -9.85 -9.23
CA LYS A 142 -17.03 -9.39 -10.21
C LYS A 142 -18.43 -9.17 -9.61
N ASP A 143 -18.87 -10.08 -8.74
CA ASP A 143 -20.22 -10.07 -8.17
C ASP A 143 -20.39 -8.97 -7.10
N LEU A 144 -19.28 -8.40 -6.61
CA LEU A 144 -19.27 -7.27 -5.70
C LEU A 144 -19.39 -5.92 -6.43
N GLY A 145 -19.19 -5.88 -7.75
CA GLY A 145 -19.20 -4.65 -8.56
C GLY A 145 -20.36 -3.69 -8.28
N PRO A 146 -21.62 -4.15 -8.15
CA PRO A 146 -22.75 -3.30 -7.78
C PRO A 146 -22.59 -2.55 -6.44
N TYR A 147 -21.79 -3.07 -5.51
CA TYR A 147 -21.55 -2.53 -4.17
C TYR A 147 -20.17 -1.91 -3.98
N SER A 148 -19.30 -1.98 -4.98
CA SER A 148 -17.89 -1.57 -4.85
C SER A 148 -17.59 -0.19 -5.43
N VAL A 149 -16.65 0.50 -4.79
CA VAL A 149 -15.80 1.52 -5.40
C VAL A 149 -14.42 0.90 -5.63
N ILE A 150 -13.82 1.16 -6.79
CA ILE A 150 -12.44 0.75 -7.09
C ILE A 150 -11.56 1.98 -6.99
N PHE A 151 -10.53 1.90 -6.15
CA PHE A 151 -9.40 2.81 -6.12
C PHE A 151 -8.22 2.15 -6.85
N ALA A 152 -7.50 2.94 -7.64
CA ALA A 152 -6.35 2.45 -8.39
C ALA A 152 -5.22 3.49 -8.37
N SER A 153 -4.10 3.11 -7.76
CA SER A 153 -2.83 3.83 -7.80
C SER A 153 -1.76 2.95 -8.46
N PRO A 154 -1.82 2.73 -9.79
CA PRO A 154 -0.87 1.88 -10.49
C PRO A 154 0.57 2.42 -10.38
N PRO A 155 1.59 1.60 -10.69
CA PRO A 155 2.95 2.10 -10.82
C PRO A 155 3.05 3.14 -11.94
N TRP A 156 3.60 4.31 -11.64
CA TRP A 156 3.72 5.44 -12.58
C TRP A 156 5.09 5.54 -13.27
N GLY A 157 5.98 4.59 -12.99
CA GLY A 157 7.31 4.50 -13.60
C GLY A 157 8.45 5.26 -12.91
N GLY A 158 8.24 5.75 -11.68
CA GLY A 158 9.28 6.35 -10.84
C GLY A 158 9.84 7.68 -11.37
N GLU A 159 10.65 8.38 -10.55
CA GLU A 159 11.41 9.54 -11.03
C GLU A 159 12.48 9.06 -12.02
N LEU A 160 12.40 9.48 -13.29
CA LEU A 160 13.46 9.33 -14.27
C LEU A 160 14.61 10.31 -13.91
N THR A 161 15.47 9.95 -12.97
CA THR A 161 16.73 10.67 -12.75
C THR A 161 17.80 10.13 -13.72
N GLU A 162 18.58 11.01 -14.36
CA GLU A 162 19.61 10.67 -15.37
C GLU A 162 20.65 9.63 -14.90
N GLU A 163 20.80 9.41 -13.59
CA GLU A 163 21.68 8.39 -12.99
C GLU A 163 21.01 7.01 -12.83
N SER A 164 19.85 6.75 -13.43
CA SER A 164 19.24 5.42 -13.35
C SER A 164 20.13 4.38 -14.05
N HIS A 165 20.88 3.62 -13.25
CA HIS A 165 21.43 2.33 -13.64
C HIS A 165 20.36 1.52 -14.41
N PRO A 166 20.73 0.75 -15.44
CA PRO A 166 19.79 0.16 -16.41
C PRO A 166 18.86 -0.94 -15.84
N LEU A 167 18.68 -1.03 -14.53
CA LEU A 167 17.84 -2.01 -13.84
C LEU A 167 16.56 -1.42 -13.21
N ARG A 168 16.31 -0.10 -13.24
CA ARG A 168 15.13 0.52 -12.59
C ARG A 168 13.96 0.87 -13.52
N THR A 169 13.85 0.22 -14.69
CA THR A 169 12.67 0.29 -15.57
C THR A 169 11.67 -0.83 -15.28
N TYR A 170 11.15 -0.91 -14.04
CA TYR A 170 10.01 -1.79 -13.71
C TYR A 170 8.64 -1.24 -14.17
N ALA A 171 8.64 -0.11 -14.87
CA ALA A 171 7.46 0.50 -15.48
C ALA A 171 6.94 -0.24 -16.73
N LEU A 172 7.75 -1.12 -17.34
CA LEU A 172 7.48 -1.62 -18.70
C LEU A 172 7.04 -3.09 -18.81
N HIS A 173 6.93 -3.82 -17.70
CA HIS A 173 6.57 -5.26 -17.74
C HIS A 173 5.20 -5.59 -17.11
N TRP A 174 4.27 -4.63 -17.08
CA TRP A 174 2.88 -4.86 -16.65
C TRP A 174 1.92 -5.12 -17.83
N ARG A 175 2.40 -5.81 -18.87
CA ARG A 175 1.56 -6.45 -19.89
C ARG A 175 1.47 -7.95 -19.65
#